data_AF-A0A9X1R4R4-F1
#
_entry.id   AF-A0A9X1R4R4-F1
#
_cell.length_a   1.000
_cell.length_b   1.000
_cell.length_c   1.000
_cell.angle_alpha   90.00
_cell.angle_beta   90.00
_cell.angle_gamma   90.00
#
_symmetry.space_group_name_H-M   'P 1'
#
loop_
_entity.id
_entity.type
_entity.pdbx_description
1 polymer ?
#
loop_
_entity_poly.entity_id
_entity_poly.type
_entity_poly.pdbx_seq_one_letter_code
_entity_poly.pdbx_strand_id
1 'polypeptide(L)'
;MKKTVFLILTLITSNLILAQNRDAEYDEYVSELANVEINELLNYPISNLTENEILLKLKKKTNSELNTLASILLNYKFAETLDLKIEEQTMLQMRMTEMADKFYEKNKFIFLEYSGGYSPTFGIKDEIYNDKKVMILLMGGTCIIDEIAWNEKRLYSIFNERMKKNIAE
;
A
#
# COMPACT_ATOMS: atom_id res chain seq x y z
N MET A 1 -56.62 8.88 -12.21
CA MET A 1 -55.63 9.28 -11.17
C MET A 1 -54.83 8.10 -10.61
N LYS A 2 -55.44 7.05 -10.03
CA LYS A 2 -54.68 5.93 -9.43
C LYS A 2 -53.66 5.25 -10.36
N LYS A 3 -54.02 5.01 -11.62
CA LYS A 3 -53.12 4.39 -12.63
C LYS A 3 -51.95 5.30 -13.01
N THR A 4 -52.19 6.61 -13.13
CA THR A 4 -51.17 7.61 -13.46
C THR A 4 -50.17 7.79 -12.32
N VAL A 5 -50.66 7.83 -11.08
CA VAL A 5 -49.82 7.89 -9.88
C VAL A 5 -48.95 6.65 -9.76
N PHE A 6 -49.51 5.46 -10.01
CA PHE A 6 -48.75 4.20 -10.00
C PHE A 6 -47.61 4.21 -11.05
N LEU A 7 -47.88 4.69 -12.26
CA LEU A 7 -46.90 4.73 -13.35
C LEU A 7 -45.76 5.71 -13.05
N ILE A 8 -46.07 6.88 -12.48
CA ILE A 8 -45.07 7.84 -11.99
C ILE A 8 -44.24 7.23 -10.86
N LEU A 9 -44.88 6.56 -9.90
CA LEU A 9 -44.18 5.93 -8.79
C LEU A 9 -43.21 4.85 -9.29
N THR A 10 -43.64 4.04 -10.26
CA THR A 10 -42.81 2.99 -10.87
C THR A 10 -41.58 3.58 -11.57
N LEU A 11 -41.78 4.68 -12.32
CA LEU A 11 -40.69 5.40 -13.00
C LEU A 11 -39.69 6.02 -12.01
N ILE A 12 -40.18 6.58 -10.90
CA ILE A 12 -39.31 7.15 -9.86
C ILE A 12 -38.51 6.03 -9.19
N THR A 13 -39.15 4.91 -8.85
CA THR A 13 -38.45 3.77 -8.23
C THR A 13 -37.41 3.15 -9.15
N SER A 14 -37.67 3.03 -10.47
CA SER A 14 -36.68 2.48 -11.40
C SER A 14 -35.47 3.40 -11.58
N ASN A 15 -35.67 4.72 -11.58
CA ASN A 15 -34.57 5.69 -11.67
C ASN A 15 -33.75 5.76 -10.37
N LEU A 16 -34.38 5.60 -9.21
CA LEU A 16 -33.67 5.52 -7.92
C LEU A 16 -32.79 4.28 -7.82
N ILE A 17 -33.27 3.11 -8.29
CA ILE A 17 -32.47 1.88 -8.32
C ILE A 17 -31.27 2.01 -9.27
N LEU A 18 -31.47 2.59 -10.46
CA LEU A 18 -30.38 2.82 -11.42
C LEU A 18 -29.33 3.80 -10.90
N ALA A 19 -29.74 4.86 -10.19
CA ALA A 19 -28.80 5.82 -9.59
C ALA A 19 -27.94 5.17 -8.50
N GLN A 20 -28.53 4.37 -7.61
CA GLN A 20 -27.79 3.68 -6.54
C GLN A 20 -26.78 2.66 -7.08
N ASN A 21 -27.12 1.93 -8.16
CA ASN A 21 -26.21 0.94 -8.74
C ASN A 21 -25.04 1.59 -9.48
N ARG A 22 -25.22 2.78 -10.06
CA ARG A 22 -24.17 3.47 -10.82
C ARG A 22 -23.05 3.99 -9.92
N ASP A 23 -23.39 4.44 -8.71
CA ASP A 23 -22.41 4.89 -7.72
C ASP A 23 -21.58 3.71 -7.20
N ALA A 24 -22.21 2.55 -6.96
CA ALA A 24 -21.50 1.34 -6.52
C ALA A 24 -20.53 0.78 -7.58
N GLU A 25 -20.94 0.71 -8.84
CA GLU A 25 -20.09 0.24 -9.95
C GLU A 25 -18.90 1.18 -10.20
N TYR A 26 -19.11 2.49 -10.03
CA TYR A 26 -18.04 3.48 -10.15
C TYR A 26 -17.02 3.38 -9.00
N ASP A 27 -17.49 3.23 -7.77
CA ASP A 27 -16.61 3.07 -6.60
C ASP A 27 -15.78 1.78 -6.68
N GLU A 28 -16.37 0.69 -7.19
CA GLU A 28 -15.66 -0.57 -7.44
C GLU A 28 -14.54 -0.37 -8.48
N TYR A 29 -14.85 0.27 -9.62
CA TYR A 29 -13.86 0.58 -10.66
C TYR A 29 -12.69 1.43 -10.13
N VAL A 30 -12.97 2.46 -9.33
CA VAL A 30 -11.93 3.30 -8.72
C VAL A 30 -11.04 2.49 -7.77
N SER A 31 -11.63 1.58 -6.99
CA SER A 31 -10.88 0.70 -6.11
C SER A 31 -10.00 -0.29 -6.89
N GLU A 32 -10.51 -0.87 -7.97
CA GLU A 32 -9.73 -1.76 -8.85
C GLU A 32 -8.54 -1.04 -9.50
N LEU A 33 -8.76 0.19 -9.99
CA LEU A 33 -7.68 0.98 -10.57
C LEU A 33 -6.60 1.31 -9.53
N ALA A 34 -7.00 1.71 -8.32
CA ALA A 34 -6.06 1.95 -7.23
C ALA A 34 -5.32 0.67 -6.83
N ASN A 35 -5.99 -0.49 -6.83
CA ASN A 35 -5.34 -1.78 -6.61
C ASN A 35 -4.21 -2.03 -7.62
N VAL A 36 -4.46 -1.77 -8.91
CA VAL A 36 -3.44 -1.94 -9.96
C VAL A 36 -2.26 -1.00 -9.75
N GLU A 37 -2.52 0.30 -9.57
CA GLU A 37 -1.46 1.30 -9.39
C GLU A 37 -0.59 1.05 -8.15
N ILE A 38 -1.22 0.71 -7.02
CA ILE A 38 -0.48 0.36 -5.80
C ILE A 38 0.34 -0.91 -6.04
N ASN A 39 -0.23 -1.95 -6.65
CA ASN A 39 0.51 -3.18 -6.93
C ASN A 39 1.70 -2.95 -7.86
N GLU A 40 1.56 -2.08 -8.86
CA GLU A 40 2.67 -1.69 -9.73
C GLU A 40 3.79 -1.00 -8.93
N LEU A 41 3.46 -0.08 -8.03
CA LEU A 41 4.45 0.59 -7.19
C LEU A 41 5.13 -0.38 -6.21
N LEU A 42 4.35 -1.25 -5.57
CA LEU A 42 4.88 -2.20 -4.58
C LEU A 42 5.77 -3.25 -5.21
N ASN A 43 5.46 -3.69 -6.44
CA ASN A 43 6.20 -4.70 -7.17
C ASN A 43 7.24 -4.10 -8.13
N TYR A 44 7.38 -2.78 -8.19
CA TYR A 44 8.38 -2.13 -9.04
C TYR A 44 9.80 -2.51 -8.59
N PRO A 45 10.60 -3.19 -9.44
CA PRO A 45 11.93 -3.63 -9.08
C PRO A 45 12.93 -2.47 -9.13
N ILE A 46 13.74 -2.37 -8.08
CA ILE A 46 14.83 -1.39 -7.97
C ILE A 46 16.16 -2.11 -8.15
N SER A 47 16.96 -1.63 -9.11
CA SER A 47 18.31 -2.11 -9.37
C SER A 47 19.36 -1.35 -8.54
N ASN A 48 20.58 -1.90 -8.45
CA ASN A 48 21.74 -1.26 -7.82
C ASN A 48 21.55 -0.92 -6.34
N LEU A 49 20.86 -1.81 -5.62
CA LEU A 49 20.76 -1.76 -4.16
C LEU A 49 22.03 -2.34 -3.52
N THR A 50 22.32 -1.97 -2.28
CA THR A 50 23.55 -2.41 -1.61
C THR A 50 23.49 -3.89 -1.30
N GLU A 51 24.46 -4.67 -1.76
CA GLU A 51 24.53 -6.11 -1.50
C GLU A 51 25.61 -6.42 -0.45
N ASN A 52 25.32 -7.35 0.46
CA ASN A 52 26.27 -7.87 1.44
C ASN A 52 26.00 -9.35 1.72
N GLU A 53 26.91 -10.00 2.46
CA GLU A 53 26.82 -11.45 2.70
C GLU A 53 25.53 -11.87 3.45
N ILE A 54 25.09 -11.08 4.43
CA ILE A 54 23.86 -11.35 5.18
C ILE A 54 22.66 -11.30 4.24
N LEU A 55 22.59 -10.28 3.40
CA LEU A 55 21.51 -10.12 2.45
C LEU A 55 21.49 -11.24 1.40
N LEU A 56 22.65 -11.65 0.88
CA LEU A 56 22.75 -12.78 -0.05
C LEU A 56 22.24 -14.09 0.57
N LYS A 57 22.51 -14.32 1.86
CA LYS A 57 21.94 -15.45 2.62
C LYS A 57 20.44 -15.30 2.79
N LEU A 58 19.98 -14.09 3.12
CA LEU A 58 18.56 -13.81 3.29
C LEU A 58 17.76 -13.99 2.01
N LYS A 59 18.27 -13.55 0.85
CA LYS A 59 17.65 -13.78 -0.47
C LYS A 59 17.47 -15.26 -0.76
N LYS A 60 18.50 -16.07 -0.46
CA LYS A 60 18.42 -17.54 -0.60
C LYS A 60 17.39 -18.15 0.35
N LYS A 61 17.37 -17.71 1.62
CA LYS A 61 16.44 -18.20 2.65
C LYS A 61 14.98 -17.89 2.30
N THR A 62 14.73 -16.69 1.79
CA THR A 62 13.39 -16.19 1.45
C THR A 62 12.96 -16.49 0.03
N ASN A 63 13.85 -17.05 -0.79
CA ASN A 63 13.68 -17.23 -2.24
C ASN A 63 13.17 -15.95 -2.93
N SER A 64 13.79 -14.82 -2.61
CA SER A 64 13.37 -13.49 -3.03
C SER A 64 14.57 -12.60 -3.33
N GLU A 65 14.47 -11.76 -4.36
CA GLU A 65 15.51 -10.78 -4.69
C GLU A 65 15.54 -9.58 -3.74
N LEU A 66 14.50 -9.40 -2.92
CA LEU A 66 14.38 -8.31 -1.93
C LEU A 66 14.63 -6.92 -2.53
N ASN A 67 14.16 -6.72 -3.76
CA ASN A 67 14.36 -5.52 -4.57
C ASN A 67 13.04 -4.80 -4.93
N THR A 68 11.94 -5.19 -4.29
CA THR A 68 10.62 -4.55 -4.40
C THR A 68 10.10 -4.24 -3.00
N LEU A 69 9.23 -3.24 -2.84
CA LEU A 69 8.61 -2.95 -1.54
C LEU A 69 7.80 -4.15 -1.04
N ALA A 70 7.02 -4.79 -1.93
CA ALA A 70 6.23 -5.98 -1.62
C ALA A 70 7.09 -7.11 -1.04
N SER A 71 8.22 -7.42 -1.68
CA SER A 71 9.07 -8.52 -1.25
C SER A 71 9.73 -8.26 0.10
N ILE A 72 10.13 -7.02 0.39
CA ILE A 72 10.71 -6.64 1.69
C ILE A 72 9.63 -6.68 2.77
N LEU A 73 8.46 -6.07 2.50
CA LEU A 73 7.31 -6.06 3.40
C LEU A 73 6.88 -7.46 3.78
N LEU A 74 6.67 -8.33 2.78
CA LEU A 74 6.21 -9.70 3.00
C LEU A 74 7.16 -10.49 3.91
N ASN A 75 8.46 -10.43 3.64
CA ASN A 75 9.45 -11.20 4.40
C ASN A 75 9.63 -10.67 5.82
N TYR A 76 9.50 -9.36 6.04
CA TYR A 76 9.57 -8.80 7.40
C TYR A 76 8.27 -9.04 8.19
N LYS A 77 7.13 -8.91 7.53
CA LYS A 77 5.79 -9.15 8.10
C LYS A 77 5.69 -10.54 8.72
N PHE A 78 6.28 -11.54 8.06
CA PHE A 78 6.34 -12.93 8.51
C PHE A 78 7.70 -13.33 9.09
N ALA A 79 8.48 -12.39 9.63
CA ALA A 79 9.82 -12.64 10.12
C ALA A 79 9.90 -13.76 11.17
N GLU A 80 8.93 -13.84 12.08
CA GLU A 80 8.86 -14.91 13.09
C GLU A 80 8.59 -16.27 12.46
N THR A 81 7.61 -16.34 11.54
CA THR A 81 7.27 -17.57 10.81
C THR A 81 8.44 -18.08 9.95
N LEU A 82 9.26 -17.16 9.44
CA LEU A 82 10.45 -17.45 8.64
C LEU A 82 11.71 -17.64 9.51
N ASP A 83 11.59 -17.62 10.84
CA ASP A 83 12.69 -17.71 11.80
C ASP A 83 13.84 -16.76 11.46
N LEU A 84 13.52 -15.52 11.09
CA LEU A 84 14.51 -14.50 10.74
C LEU A 84 15.23 -14.00 11.99
N LYS A 85 16.55 -14.07 11.97
CA LYS A 85 17.40 -13.52 13.03
C LYS A 85 17.29 -11.99 13.07
N ILE A 86 17.63 -11.40 14.22
CA ILE A 86 17.63 -9.95 14.42
C ILE A 86 18.48 -9.23 13.35
N GLU A 87 19.63 -9.78 12.98
CA GLU A 87 20.49 -9.24 11.92
C GLU A 87 19.82 -9.26 10.54
N GLU A 88 19.06 -10.32 10.22
CA GLU A 88 18.32 -10.45 8.96
C GLU A 88 17.14 -9.46 8.93
N GLN A 89 16.40 -9.33 10.03
CA GLN A 89 15.34 -8.34 10.18
C GLN A 89 15.86 -6.91 10.05
N THR A 90 17.03 -6.63 10.63
CA THR A 90 17.70 -5.33 10.52
C THR A 90 18.08 -5.05 9.07
N MET A 91 18.54 -6.06 8.32
CA MET A 91 18.83 -5.91 6.89
C MET A 91 17.58 -5.57 6.07
N LEU A 92 16.42 -6.16 6.38
CA LEU A 92 15.15 -5.79 5.71
C LEU A 92 14.73 -4.35 6.02
N GLN A 93 14.92 -3.89 7.26
CA GLN A 93 14.67 -2.50 7.65
C GLN A 93 15.61 -1.53 6.92
N MET A 94 16.91 -1.83 6.85
CA MET A 94 17.88 -1.03 6.08
C MET A 94 17.52 -1.00 4.59
N ARG A 95 17.15 -2.15 4.04
CA ARG A 95 16.72 -2.25 2.64
C ARG A 95 15.47 -1.42 2.37
N MET A 96 14.54 -1.31 3.33
CA MET A 96 13.39 -0.40 3.23
C MET A 96 13.80 1.09 3.17
N THR A 97 14.81 1.49 3.94
CA THR A 97 15.41 2.84 3.86
C THR A 97 16.02 3.10 2.47
N GLU A 98 16.77 2.14 1.93
CA GLU A 98 17.34 2.25 0.57
C GLU A 98 16.26 2.37 -0.50
N MET A 99 15.13 1.66 -0.35
CA MET A 99 14.00 1.80 -1.26
C MET A 99 13.42 3.21 -1.25
N ALA A 100 13.28 3.84 -0.07
CA ALA A 100 12.81 5.22 0.03
C ALA A 100 13.76 6.18 -0.72
N ASP A 101 15.06 5.99 -0.60
CA ASP A 101 16.08 6.77 -1.32
C ASP A 101 15.92 6.59 -2.84
N LYS A 102 15.75 5.36 -3.31
CA LYS A 102 15.60 5.07 -4.74
C LYS A 102 14.28 5.54 -5.34
N PHE A 103 13.20 5.55 -4.56
CA PHE A 103 11.94 6.17 -4.98
C PHE A 103 12.09 7.69 -5.08
N TYR A 104 12.75 8.32 -4.11
CA TYR A 104 13.04 9.75 -4.12
C TYR A 104 13.90 10.16 -5.32
N GLU A 105 15.01 9.46 -5.58
CA GLU A 105 15.90 9.67 -6.74
C GLU A 105 15.14 9.61 -8.08
N LYS A 106 14.03 8.85 -8.13
CA LYS A 106 13.17 8.70 -9.31
C LYS A 106 12.00 9.69 -9.34
N ASN A 107 11.96 10.67 -8.45
CA ASN A 107 10.84 11.61 -8.26
C ASN A 107 9.49 10.92 -7.98
N LYS A 108 9.52 9.74 -7.33
CA LYS A 108 8.31 9.04 -6.87
C LYS A 108 8.11 9.31 -5.38
N PHE A 109 7.34 10.34 -5.05
CA PHE A 109 7.03 10.68 -3.66
C PHE A 109 5.81 9.91 -3.20
N ILE A 110 6.04 8.86 -2.41
CA ILE A 110 4.97 8.02 -1.88
C ILE A 110 5.08 7.90 -0.36
N PHE A 111 3.95 7.71 0.31
CA PHE A 111 3.90 7.25 1.70
C PHE A 111 3.06 5.98 1.80
N LEU A 112 3.41 5.10 2.73
CA LEU A 112 2.68 3.88 3.03
C LEU A 112 1.83 4.09 4.29
N GLU A 113 0.53 3.87 4.21
CA GLU A 113 -0.37 4.04 5.34
C GLU A 113 -1.23 2.80 5.56
N TYR A 114 -1.33 2.40 6.83
CA TYR A 114 -2.21 1.30 7.22
C TYR A 114 -3.65 1.81 7.33
N SER A 115 -4.54 1.25 6.52
CA SER A 115 -5.95 1.63 6.44
C SER A 115 -6.85 0.48 6.88
N GLY A 116 -6.62 -0.02 8.10
CA GLY A 116 -7.45 -1.07 8.69
C GLY A 116 -8.85 -0.58 9.10
N GLY A 117 -9.66 -1.51 9.59
CA GLY A 117 -11.05 -1.25 10.01
C GLY A 117 -11.94 -2.45 9.70
N TYR A 118 -13.25 -2.26 9.84
CA TYR A 118 -14.23 -3.29 9.42
C TYR A 118 -14.32 -3.43 7.89
N SER A 119 -13.95 -2.36 7.16
CA SER A 119 -13.87 -2.32 5.71
C SER A 119 -12.57 -1.61 5.32
N PRO A 120 -11.42 -2.31 5.31
CA PRO A 120 -10.16 -1.69 4.97
C PRO A 120 -10.20 -1.09 3.57
N THR A 121 -9.68 0.13 3.44
CA THR A 121 -9.58 0.79 2.14
C THR A 121 -8.23 0.47 1.53
N PHE A 122 -8.19 -0.27 0.43
CA PHE A 122 -7.02 -0.31 -0.43
C PHE A 122 -7.18 0.77 -1.50
N GLY A 123 -6.35 1.80 -1.47
CA GLY A 123 -6.63 3.02 -2.22
C GLY A 123 -5.51 4.04 -2.23
N ILE A 124 -5.67 5.07 -3.05
CA ILE A 124 -4.68 6.15 -3.20
C ILE A 124 -5.29 7.46 -2.73
N LYS A 125 -4.52 8.22 -1.94
CA LYS A 125 -4.85 9.58 -1.53
C LYS A 125 -3.69 10.50 -1.88
N ASP A 126 -3.97 11.61 -2.55
CA ASP A 126 -2.98 12.65 -2.79
C ASP A 126 -2.92 13.64 -1.61
N GLU A 127 -1.71 14.06 -1.25
CA GLU A 127 -1.46 15.09 -0.23
C GLU A 127 -0.33 16.03 -0.67
N ILE A 128 -0.28 17.24 -0.10
CA ILE A 128 0.86 18.14 -0.24
C ILE A 128 1.71 18.05 1.03
N TYR A 129 2.98 17.68 0.88
CA TYR A 129 3.96 17.66 1.96
C TYR A 129 5.22 18.44 1.54
N ASN A 130 5.57 19.46 2.30
CA ASN A 130 6.69 20.36 2.02
C ASN A 130 6.70 20.88 0.56
N ASP A 131 5.55 21.41 0.13
CA ASP A 131 5.29 21.92 -1.24
C ASP A 131 5.43 20.88 -2.37
N LYS A 132 5.58 19.59 -2.06
CA LYS A 132 5.57 18.49 -3.05
C LYS A 132 4.26 17.71 -2.98
N LYS A 133 3.76 17.31 -4.15
CA LYS A 133 2.64 16.35 -4.24
C LYS A 133 3.17 14.96 -3.87
N VAL A 134 2.55 14.34 -2.86
CA VAL A 134 2.88 13.01 -2.37
C VAL A 134 1.66 12.11 -2.49
N MET A 135 1.89 10.87 -2.93
CA MET A 135 0.86 9.84 -3.04
C MET A 135 0.88 8.95 -1.79
N ILE A 136 -0.20 8.93 -1.03
CA ILE A 136 -0.41 8.05 0.11
C ILE A 136 -1.06 6.76 -0.39
N LEU A 137 -0.37 5.65 -0.23
CA LEU A 137 -0.86 4.31 -0.53
C LEU A 137 -1.53 3.76 0.73
N LEU A 138 -2.85 3.61 0.70
CA LEU A 138 -3.65 2.99 1.74
C LEU A 138 -3.59 1.47 1.54
N MET A 139 -2.93 0.76 2.43
CA MET A 139 -2.50 -0.64 2.25
C MET A 139 -3.47 -1.69 2.82
N GLY A 140 -4.68 -1.28 3.19
CA GLY A 140 -5.67 -2.10 3.86
C GLY A 140 -5.23 -2.60 5.24
N GLY A 141 -5.92 -3.63 5.75
CA GLY A 141 -5.62 -4.26 7.03
C GLY A 141 -6.86 -4.69 7.81
N THR A 142 -6.71 -5.45 8.88
CA THR A 142 -7.88 -5.83 9.70
C THR A 142 -8.14 -4.80 10.80
N CYS A 143 -9.30 -4.89 11.46
CA CYS A 143 -9.60 -4.08 12.65
C CYS A 143 -8.76 -4.50 13.88
N ILE A 144 -8.14 -5.69 13.86
CA ILE A 144 -7.30 -6.20 14.92
C ILE A 144 -5.83 -5.98 14.54
N ILE A 145 -5.08 -5.32 15.41
CA ILE A 145 -3.65 -5.14 15.23
C ILE A 145 -2.95 -6.26 16.01
N ASP A 146 -2.56 -7.31 15.29
CA ASP A 146 -1.68 -8.35 15.79
C ASP A 146 -0.19 -8.01 15.52
N GLU A 147 0.72 -8.91 15.88
CA GLU A 147 2.15 -8.73 15.67
C GLU A 147 2.52 -8.59 14.18
N ILE A 148 1.82 -9.32 13.32
CA ILE A 148 1.98 -9.26 11.87
C ILE A 148 1.66 -7.85 11.34
N ALA A 149 0.52 -7.28 11.75
CA ALA A 149 0.15 -5.91 11.39
C ALA A 149 1.11 -4.87 12.00
N TRP A 150 1.64 -5.13 13.20
CA TRP A 150 2.66 -4.27 13.81
C TRP A 150 3.97 -4.25 13.02
N ASN A 151 4.44 -5.41 12.56
CA ASN A 151 5.65 -5.54 11.75
C ASN A 151 5.52 -4.78 10.42
N GLU A 152 4.36 -4.88 9.79
CA GLU A 152 4.04 -4.13 8.57
C GLU A 152 4.05 -2.60 8.82
N LYS A 153 3.34 -2.12 9.84
CA LYS A 153 3.35 -0.70 10.23
C LYS A 153 4.75 -0.17 10.56
N ARG A 154 5.59 -0.99 11.17
CA ARG A 154 6.98 -0.62 11.48
C ARG A 154 7.77 -0.34 10.22
N LEU A 155 7.66 -1.17 9.18
CA LEU A 155 8.33 -0.91 7.91
C LEU A 155 7.77 0.31 7.18
N TYR A 156 6.44 0.52 7.24
CA TYR A 156 5.84 1.74 6.68
C TYR A 156 6.43 2.99 7.33
N SER A 157 6.55 2.99 8.67
CA SER A 157 7.17 4.09 9.41
C SER A 157 8.61 4.33 8.98
N ILE A 158 9.44 3.29 8.87
CA ILE A 158 10.84 3.41 8.44
C ILE A 158 10.93 4.03 7.04
N PHE A 159 10.14 3.52 6.09
CA PHE A 159 10.09 4.06 4.72
C PHE A 159 9.67 5.53 4.72
N ASN A 160 8.56 5.84 5.39
CA ASN A 160 7.97 7.18 5.39
C ASN A 160 8.87 8.20 6.07
N GLU A 161 9.49 7.88 7.19
CA GLU A 161 10.41 8.79 7.88
C GLU A 161 11.65 9.09 7.03
N ARG A 162 12.18 8.09 6.31
CA ARG A 162 13.26 8.33 5.35
C ARG A 162 12.80 9.21 4.18
N MET A 163 11.64 8.93 3.59
CA MET A 163 11.09 9.71 2.49
C MET A 163 10.81 11.17 2.89
N LYS A 164 10.23 11.40 4.08
CA LYS A 164 10.02 12.74 4.64
C LYS A 164 11.33 13.51 4.76
N LYS A 165 12.37 12.87 5.30
CA LYS A 165 13.70 13.46 5.38
C LYS A 165 14.24 13.85 4.01
N ASN A 166 14.16 12.95 3.02
CA ASN A 166 14.63 13.23 1.66
C ASN A 166 13.87 14.38 0.99
N ILE A 167 12.56 14.52 1.26
CA ILE A 167 11.74 15.63 0.74
C ILE A 167 12.05 16.97 1.42
N ALA A 168 12.50 16.95 2.67
CA ALA A 168 12.84 18.14 3.46
C ALA A 168 14.24 18.70 3.16
N GLU A 169 15.13 17.88 2.59
CA GLU A 169 16.46 18.27 2.08
C GLU A 169 16.37 18.98 0.73
#